data_AF-A0A1V6FFT4-F1
#
_entry.id   AF-A0A1V6FFT4-F1
#
_cell.length_a   1.000
_cell.length_b   1.000
_cell.length_c   1.000
_cell.angle_alpha   90.00
_cell.angle_beta   90.00
_cell.angle_gamma   90.00
#
_symmetry.space_group_name_H-M   'P 1'
#
loop_
_entity.id
_entity.type
_entity.pdbx_description
1 polymer ?
#
loop_
_entity_poly.entity_id
_entity_poly.type
_entity_poly.pdbx_seq_one_letter_code
_entity_poly.pdbx_strand_id
1 'polypeptide(L)'
;MRLSPITPVTIFLLLCFSSFLSAGELIVAVRGQPSAYTIVLADDGGNAHLDHYLTLAGKTVQQVIRQATGVDLPIVLEKDFSGEPALYIGPTQALKAAGIDVASFQLWEHLVFASDGNIYLAGNDRPANRELRVPGSHVYHVLGSLKAALVFCERFANTIFPMVDVVASLPADKIAVPDDCHIRVIPAIRYCNGRNLSVIYDVANNFFPAPWYGNYGGHSHDKAVPTSLYESHPEYFAMFKGERPAPTYREDAPGSSMY
;
A
#
# COMPACT_ATOMS: atom_id res chain seq x y z
N MET A 1 -55.43 -8.57 -40.31
CA MET A 1 -54.64 -8.24 -39.10
C MET A 1 -53.38 -7.53 -39.57
N ARG A 2 -53.31 -6.19 -39.48
CA ARG A 2 -52.13 -5.41 -39.89
C ARG A 2 -51.44 -4.92 -38.62
N LEU A 3 -50.20 -5.39 -38.39
CA LEU A 3 -49.31 -4.87 -37.37
C LEU A 3 -48.87 -3.45 -37.77
N SER A 4 -49.02 -2.50 -36.85
CA SER A 4 -48.62 -1.10 -37.01
C SER A 4 -47.09 -1.00 -37.18
N PRO A 5 -46.58 -0.13 -38.06
CA PRO A 5 -45.14 0.06 -38.22
C PRO A 5 -44.57 0.77 -37.00
N ILE A 6 -43.65 0.12 -36.30
CA ILE A 6 -42.84 0.74 -35.26
C ILE A 6 -41.94 1.76 -35.96
N THR A 7 -42.20 3.05 -35.76
CA THR A 7 -41.40 4.14 -36.30
C THR A 7 -39.97 4.13 -35.73
N PRO A 8 -38.92 4.41 -36.52
CA PRO A 8 -37.52 4.41 -36.05
C PRO A 8 -37.25 5.44 -34.93
N VAL A 9 -38.13 6.44 -34.77
CA VAL A 9 -38.09 7.42 -33.67
C VAL A 9 -38.31 6.76 -32.29
N THR A 10 -39.06 5.65 -32.23
CA THR A 10 -39.32 4.93 -30.99
C THR A 10 -38.09 4.11 -30.54
N ILE A 11 -37.26 3.66 -31.49
CA ILE A 11 -36.00 2.94 -31.18
C ILE A 11 -34.91 3.92 -30.72
N PHE A 12 -34.88 5.14 -31.24
CA PHE A 12 -33.89 6.16 -30.85
C PHE A 12 -34.13 6.71 -29.42
N LEU A 13 -35.39 6.84 -28.99
CA LEU A 13 -35.74 7.27 -27.61
C LEU A 13 -35.46 6.19 -26.56
N LEU A 14 -35.48 4.91 -26.93
CA LEU A 14 -35.11 3.78 -26.04
C LEU A 14 -33.58 3.65 -25.86
N LEU A 15 -32.78 4.18 -26.80
CA LEU A 15 -31.31 4.21 -26.70
C LEU A 15 -30.77 5.38 -25.89
N CYS A 16 -31.56 6.45 -25.67
CA CYS A 16 -31.18 7.58 -24.81
C CYS A 16 -31.51 7.38 -23.33
N PHE A 17 -32.21 6.29 -22.98
CA PHE A 17 -32.33 5.78 -21.61
C PHE A 17 -31.24 4.75 -21.30
N SER A 18 -30.06 4.86 -21.93
CA SER A 18 -28.84 4.28 -21.39
C SER A 18 -28.59 4.93 -20.04
N SER A 19 -29.12 4.26 -19.03
CA SER A 19 -29.04 4.50 -17.61
C SER A 19 -27.74 5.20 -17.23
N PHE A 20 -27.85 6.43 -16.74
CA PHE A 20 -26.91 6.88 -15.72
C PHE A 20 -27.17 5.99 -14.49
N LEU A 21 -26.65 4.77 -14.50
CA LEU A 21 -26.43 4.04 -13.26
C LEU A 21 -25.44 4.90 -12.49
N SER A 22 -25.94 5.68 -11.53
CA SER A 22 -25.09 6.15 -10.46
C SER A 22 -24.49 4.90 -9.84
N ALA A 23 -23.15 4.81 -9.80
CA ALA A 23 -22.49 3.85 -8.94
C ALA A 23 -23.10 4.00 -7.54
N GLY A 24 -23.44 2.88 -6.92
CA GLY A 24 -23.88 2.87 -5.53
C GLY A 24 -22.72 3.27 -4.63
N GLU A 25 -23.02 3.53 -3.37
CA GLU A 25 -22.02 3.88 -2.37
C GLU A 25 -21.99 2.84 -1.26
N LEU A 26 -20.81 2.32 -0.99
CA LEU A 26 -20.47 1.54 0.19
C LEU A 26 -20.20 2.50 1.35
N ILE A 27 -21.16 2.62 2.26
CA ILE A 27 -21.11 3.55 3.39
C ILE A 27 -20.31 2.92 4.54
N VAL A 28 -19.04 3.31 4.66
CA VAL A 28 -18.13 2.76 5.68
C VAL A 28 -18.42 3.34 7.07
N ALA A 29 -18.73 4.63 7.16
CA ALA A 29 -19.02 5.28 8.44
C ALA A 29 -19.89 6.53 8.24
N VAL A 30 -20.80 6.79 9.18
CA VAL A 30 -21.63 8.01 9.25
C VAL A 30 -21.50 8.60 10.64
N ARG A 31 -21.26 9.91 10.73
CA ARG A 31 -21.09 10.60 12.02
C ARG A 31 -22.29 10.38 12.92
N GLY A 32 -22.02 9.94 14.16
CA GLY A 32 -23.04 9.71 15.16
C GLY A 32 -23.89 8.46 14.96
N GLN A 33 -23.52 7.57 14.02
CA GLN A 33 -24.20 6.30 13.78
C GLN A 33 -23.24 5.12 13.91
N PRO A 34 -23.71 3.95 14.39
CA PRO A 34 -22.91 2.73 14.33
C PRO A 34 -22.66 2.34 12.87
N SER A 35 -21.48 1.80 12.58
CA SER A 35 -21.17 1.22 11.27
C SER A 35 -21.46 -0.28 11.28
N ALA A 36 -21.89 -0.81 10.13
CA ALA A 36 -21.97 -2.25 9.88
C ALA A 36 -20.61 -2.85 9.47
N TYR A 37 -19.64 -2.02 9.08
CA TYR A 37 -18.33 -2.47 8.63
C TYR A 37 -17.46 -2.95 9.78
N THR A 38 -16.73 -4.03 9.52
CA THR A 38 -15.61 -4.49 10.32
C THR A 38 -14.31 -4.36 9.51
N ILE A 39 -13.24 -3.91 10.15
CA ILE A 39 -11.89 -3.96 9.55
C ILE A 39 -11.37 -5.38 9.74
N VAL A 40 -11.10 -6.07 8.64
CA VAL A 40 -10.67 -7.47 8.63
C VAL A 40 -9.25 -7.54 8.09
N LEU A 41 -8.31 -7.97 8.91
CA LEU A 41 -6.92 -8.14 8.50
C LEU A 41 -6.74 -9.55 7.94
N ALA A 42 -5.89 -9.69 6.91
CA ALA A 42 -5.38 -11.00 6.53
C ALA A 42 -4.79 -11.71 7.76
N ASP A 43 -4.94 -13.04 7.79
CA ASP A 43 -4.37 -13.87 8.85
C ASP A 43 -2.84 -13.76 8.90
N ASP A 44 -2.23 -14.30 9.96
CA ASP A 44 -0.79 -14.30 10.14
C ASP A 44 -0.08 -15.02 8.98
N GLY A 45 0.65 -14.26 8.17
CA GLY A 45 1.28 -14.76 6.94
C GLY A 45 2.56 -15.56 7.18
N GLY A 46 2.84 -15.94 8.43
CA GLY A 46 4.10 -16.57 8.84
C GLY A 46 5.29 -15.60 8.88
N ASN A 47 5.04 -14.28 8.84
CA ASN A 47 6.09 -13.27 8.94
C ASN A 47 5.67 -12.16 9.91
N ALA A 48 6.15 -12.25 11.15
CA ALA A 48 5.80 -11.33 12.23
C ALA A 48 6.06 -9.84 11.92
N HIS A 49 7.01 -9.53 11.03
CA HIS A 49 7.25 -8.14 10.61
C HIS A 49 6.16 -7.64 9.67
N LEU A 50 5.74 -8.44 8.69
CA LEU A 50 4.63 -8.09 7.82
C LEU A 50 3.32 -8.04 8.59
N ASP A 51 3.08 -8.99 9.50
CA ASP A 51 1.88 -9.03 10.35
C ASP A 51 1.77 -7.75 11.22
N HIS A 52 2.91 -7.25 11.72
CA HIS A 52 2.99 -5.98 12.42
C HIS A 52 2.53 -4.80 11.55
N TYR A 53 2.97 -4.73 10.28
CA TYR A 53 2.58 -3.63 9.39
C TYR A 53 1.14 -3.75 8.89
N LEU A 54 0.59 -4.95 8.75
CA LEU A 54 -0.84 -5.15 8.50
C LEU A 54 -1.68 -4.67 9.68
N THR A 55 -1.27 -5.01 10.90
CA THR A 55 -1.91 -4.48 12.12
C THR A 55 -1.85 -2.96 12.18
N LEU A 56 -0.70 -2.37 11.82
CA LEU A 56 -0.53 -0.93 11.76
C LEU A 56 -1.45 -0.29 10.71
N ALA A 57 -1.62 -0.92 9.54
CA ALA A 57 -2.53 -0.45 8.50
C ALA A 57 -3.98 -0.41 9.02
N GLY A 58 -4.47 -1.49 9.64
CA GLY A 58 -5.80 -1.54 10.25
C GLY A 58 -6.02 -0.49 11.32
N LYS A 59 -5.07 -0.35 12.25
CA LYS A 59 -5.14 0.68 13.30
C LYS A 59 -5.14 2.09 12.73
N THR A 60 -4.38 2.35 11.67
CA THR A 60 -4.35 3.66 11.02
C THR A 60 -5.69 3.97 10.35
N VAL A 61 -6.28 3.02 9.64
CA VAL A 61 -7.62 3.17 9.04
C VAL A 61 -8.68 3.40 10.11
N GLN A 62 -8.69 2.59 11.17
CA GLN A 62 -9.61 2.76 12.31
C GLN A 62 -9.49 4.15 12.93
N GLN A 63 -8.25 4.58 13.22
CA GLN A 63 -7.97 5.89 13.79
C GLN A 63 -8.47 7.02 12.88
N VAL A 64 -8.22 6.94 11.57
CA VAL A 64 -8.67 7.93 10.59
C VAL A 64 -10.19 8.01 10.54
N ILE A 65 -10.87 6.87 10.45
CA ILE A 65 -12.34 6.83 10.44
C ILE A 65 -12.91 7.45 11.73
N ARG A 66 -12.33 7.10 12.88
CA ARG A 66 -12.72 7.67 14.18
C ARG A 66 -12.46 9.17 14.27
N GLN A 67 -11.32 9.64 13.78
CA GLN A 67 -11.01 11.09 13.78
C GLN A 67 -11.96 11.87 12.87
N ALA A 68 -12.24 11.34 11.67
CA ALA A 68 -13.08 12.02 10.69
C ALA A 68 -14.56 12.01 11.12
N THR A 69 -15.09 10.89 11.59
CA THR A 69 -16.53 10.67 11.78
C THR A 69 -16.96 10.43 13.23
N GLY A 70 -16.03 10.10 14.13
CA GLY A 70 -16.32 9.67 15.50
C GLY A 70 -16.71 8.19 15.63
N VAL A 71 -16.80 7.44 14.53
CA VAL A 71 -17.17 6.02 14.54
C VAL A 71 -15.95 5.14 14.78
N ASP A 72 -16.08 4.16 15.68
CA ASP A 72 -15.05 3.17 15.97
C ASP A 72 -15.43 1.83 15.34
N LEU A 73 -14.64 1.36 14.36
CA LEU A 73 -14.88 0.07 13.71
C LEU A 73 -14.08 -1.01 14.44
N PRO A 74 -14.64 -2.22 14.65
CA PRO A 74 -13.86 -3.33 15.18
C PRO A 74 -12.76 -3.75 14.19
N ILE A 75 -11.64 -4.24 14.73
CA ILE A 75 -10.57 -4.89 13.95
C ILE A 75 -10.52 -6.36 14.36
N VAL A 76 -10.56 -7.26 13.39
CA VAL A 76 -10.43 -8.71 13.59
C VAL A 76 -9.48 -9.32 12.57
N LEU A 77 -9.02 -10.54 12.83
CA LEU A 77 -8.35 -11.36 11.82
C LEU A 77 -9.42 -12.05 10.95
N GLU A 78 -9.06 -12.36 9.70
CA GLU A 78 -9.95 -12.99 8.73
C GLU A 78 -10.52 -14.33 9.23
N LYS A 79 -9.69 -15.17 9.85
CA LYS A 79 -10.13 -16.45 10.44
C LYS A 79 -11.20 -16.31 11.52
N ASP A 80 -11.27 -15.15 12.18
CA ASP A 80 -12.21 -14.87 13.26
C ASP A 80 -13.46 -14.13 12.74
N PHE A 81 -13.53 -13.85 11.43
CA PHE A 81 -14.60 -13.10 10.81
C PHE A 81 -15.54 -13.99 9.99
N SER A 82 -16.85 -13.76 10.13
CA SER A 82 -17.89 -14.52 9.40
C SER A 82 -19.10 -13.65 9.00
N GLY A 83 -18.96 -12.32 9.08
CA GLY A 83 -20.02 -11.37 8.74
C GLY A 83 -19.80 -10.69 7.39
N GLU A 84 -20.69 -9.77 7.05
CA GLU A 84 -20.56 -8.80 5.95
C GLU A 84 -21.37 -7.54 6.35
N PRO A 85 -20.99 -6.32 5.90
CA PRO A 85 -19.87 -6.00 5.02
C PRO A 85 -18.53 -5.82 5.77
N ALA A 86 -17.42 -5.91 5.03
CA ALA A 86 -16.07 -5.78 5.58
C ALA A 86 -15.15 -4.86 4.76
N LEU A 87 -14.19 -4.27 5.47
CA LEU A 87 -13.05 -3.57 4.93
C LEU A 87 -11.81 -4.45 5.16
N TYR A 88 -11.47 -5.26 4.17
CA TYR A 88 -10.37 -6.20 4.18
C TYR A 88 -9.03 -5.48 3.95
N ILE A 89 -7.99 -5.83 4.71
CA ILE A 89 -6.65 -5.28 4.56
C ILE A 89 -5.64 -6.43 4.46
N GLY A 90 -4.84 -6.42 3.39
CA GLY A 90 -3.82 -7.44 3.13
C GLY A 90 -4.23 -8.51 2.12
N PRO A 91 -3.38 -9.52 1.89
CA PRO A 91 -3.63 -10.64 0.97
C PRO A 91 -4.64 -11.65 1.57
N THR A 92 -5.89 -11.23 1.76
CA THR A 92 -6.95 -12.04 2.37
C THR A 92 -7.44 -13.17 1.45
N GLN A 93 -8.00 -14.24 2.03
CA GLN A 93 -8.68 -15.28 1.24
C GLN A 93 -9.91 -14.72 0.52
N ALA A 94 -10.63 -13.79 1.15
CA ALA A 94 -11.75 -13.08 0.53
C ALA A 94 -11.33 -12.32 -0.73
N LEU A 95 -10.17 -11.63 -0.73
CA LEU A 95 -9.64 -10.97 -1.91
C LEU A 95 -9.29 -11.96 -3.03
N LYS A 96 -8.68 -13.09 -2.64
CA LYS A 96 -8.35 -14.17 -3.57
C LYS A 96 -9.61 -14.79 -4.18
N ALA A 97 -10.67 -14.96 -3.38
CA ALA A 97 -11.98 -15.44 -3.85
C ALA A 97 -12.65 -14.45 -4.82
N ALA A 98 -12.41 -13.14 -4.64
CA ALA A 98 -12.78 -12.10 -5.59
C ALA A 98 -11.89 -12.06 -6.85
N GLY A 99 -10.98 -13.03 -7.02
CA GLY A 99 -10.19 -13.21 -8.24
C GLY A 99 -8.90 -12.39 -8.31
N ILE A 100 -8.47 -11.79 -7.20
CA ILE A 100 -7.26 -10.94 -7.16
C ILE A 100 -6.17 -11.62 -6.35
N ASP A 101 -5.03 -11.88 -7.00
CA ASP A 101 -3.81 -12.38 -6.36
C ASP A 101 -2.72 -11.31 -6.37
N VAL A 102 -2.51 -10.67 -5.21
CA VAL A 102 -1.52 -9.60 -5.03
C VAL A 102 -0.08 -10.11 -5.02
N ALA A 103 0.16 -11.44 -4.93
CA ALA A 103 1.51 -11.99 -5.08
C ALA A 103 2.06 -11.76 -6.50
N SER A 104 1.17 -11.66 -7.49
CA SER A 104 1.51 -11.38 -8.90
C SER A 104 1.83 -9.91 -9.17
N PHE A 105 1.55 -9.02 -8.22
CA PHE A 105 1.73 -7.58 -8.41
C PHE A 105 3.23 -7.23 -8.52
N GLN A 106 3.51 -6.07 -9.11
CA GLN A 106 4.83 -5.47 -9.15
C GLN A 106 5.23 -4.90 -7.77
N LEU A 107 6.47 -4.43 -7.66
CA LEU A 107 6.95 -3.78 -6.45
C LEU A 107 6.13 -2.51 -6.16
N TRP A 108 5.66 -2.38 -4.92
CA TRP A 108 4.82 -1.26 -4.46
C TRP A 108 3.48 -1.10 -5.18
N GLU A 109 3.12 -2.04 -6.05
CA GLU A 109 1.79 -2.07 -6.66
C GLU A 109 0.74 -2.41 -5.61
N HIS A 110 -0.37 -1.67 -5.65
CA HIS A 110 -1.42 -1.70 -4.64
C HIS A 110 -2.80 -1.38 -5.24
N LEU A 111 -3.84 -1.69 -4.48
CA LEU A 111 -5.23 -1.72 -4.90
C LEU A 111 -6.17 -1.23 -3.79
N VAL A 112 -7.13 -0.38 -4.16
CA VAL A 112 -8.38 -0.16 -3.42
C VAL A 112 -9.53 -0.60 -4.31
N PHE A 113 -10.22 -1.66 -3.90
CA PHE A 113 -11.20 -2.37 -4.72
C PHE A 113 -12.50 -2.59 -3.95
N ALA A 114 -13.64 -2.38 -4.59
CA ALA A 114 -14.96 -2.70 -4.08
C ALA A 114 -15.57 -3.85 -4.89
N SER A 115 -16.13 -4.84 -4.19
CA SER A 115 -16.90 -5.93 -4.79
C SER A 115 -17.86 -6.51 -3.76
N ASP A 116 -19.09 -6.81 -4.19
CA ASP A 116 -20.08 -7.53 -3.39
C ASP A 116 -20.32 -6.90 -2.00
N GLY A 117 -20.32 -5.57 -1.91
CA GLY A 117 -20.51 -4.83 -0.66
C GLY A 117 -19.25 -4.73 0.23
N ASN A 118 -18.16 -5.38 -0.14
CA ASN A 118 -16.89 -5.37 0.58
C ASN A 118 -15.89 -4.40 -0.06
N ILE A 119 -14.93 -3.94 0.75
CA ILE A 119 -13.82 -3.09 0.33
C ILE A 119 -12.51 -3.82 0.63
N TYR A 120 -11.58 -3.81 -0.30
CA TYR A 120 -10.29 -4.49 -0.21
C TYR A 120 -9.15 -3.50 -0.39
N LEU A 121 -8.25 -3.46 0.59
CA LEU A 121 -7.06 -2.61 0.64
C LEU A 121 -5.83 -3.52 0.66
N ALA A 122 -5.23 -3.76 -0.50
CA ALA A 122 -4.16 -4.74 -0.60
C ALA A 122 -3.09 -4.34 -1.61
N GLY A 123 -1.90 -4.89 -1.45
CA GLY A 123 -0.84 -4.75 -2.42
C GLY A 123 0.25 -5.80 -2.23
N ASN A 124 1.33 -5.63 -2.97
CA ASN A 124 2.46 -6.54 -2.88
C ASN A 124 3.27 -6.32 -1.61
N ASP A 125 2.98 -7.10 -0.57
CA ASP A 125 3.79 -7.13 0.64
C ASP A 125 4.96 -8.10 0.46
N ARG A 126 6.18 -7.63 0.71
CA ARG A 126 7.38 -8.47 0.62
C ARG A 126 8.22 -8.38 1.89
N PRO A 127 8.61 -9.53 2.45
CA PRO A 127 9.43 -9.56 3.64
C PRO A 127 10.83 -9.02 3.34
N ALA A 128 11.59 -8.77 4.40
CA ALA A 128 13.02 -8.53 4.25
C ALA A 128 13.71 -9.68 3.52
N ASN A 129 14.50 -9.33 2.52
CA ASN A 129 15.32 -10.25 1.73
C ASN A 129 16.70 -10.51 2.36
N ARG A 130 16.96 -9.96 3.54
CA ARG A 130 18.22 -10.05 4.28
C ARG A 130 17.95 -9.91 5.77
N GLU A 131 18.91 -10.35 6.58
CA GLU A 131 18.88 -10.06 8.02
C GLU A 131 18.77 -8.56 8.27
N LEU A 132 17.86 -8.22 9.17
CA LEU A 132 17.60 -6.85 9.55
C LEU A 132 18.80 -6.31 10.34
N ARG A 133 19.55 -5.36 9.76
CA ARG A 133 20.57 -4.62 10.54
C ARG A 133 19.94 -3.86 11.71
N VAL A 134 18.68 -3.45 11.54
CA VAL A 134 17.86 -2.82 12.58
C VAL A 134 16.55 -3.62 12.67
N PRO A 135 16.39 -4.46 13.71
CA PRO A 135 15.16 -5.20 13.92
C PRO A 135 13.93 -4.29 13.90
N GLY A 136 12.89 -4.68 13.16
CA GLY A 136 11.63 -3.93 13.06
C GLY A 136 11.64 -2.68 12.16
N SER A 137 12.68 -2.46 11.35
CA SER A 137 12.71 -1.33 10.41
C SER A 137 11.94 -1.61 9.11
N HIS A 138 11.07 -0.68 8.71
CA HIS A 138 10.20 -0.81 7.53
C HIS A 138 10.98 -0.75 6.21
N VAL A 139 12.19 -0.19 6.23
CA VAL A 139 13.04 0.03 5.04
C VAL A 139 13.52 -1.27 4.40
N TYR A 140 13.36 -2.38 5.10
CA TYR A 140 13.68 -3.70 4.59
C TYR A 140 12.49 -4.41 3.95
N HIS A 141 11.31 -3.80 3.91
CA HIS A 141 10.09 -4.42 3.46
C HIS A 141 9.49 -3.66 2.28
N VAL A 142 8.69 -4.36 1.47
CA VAL A 142 7.72 -3.73 0.56
C VAL A 142 6.37 -3.83 1.25
N LEU A 143 5.67 -2.72 1.41
CA LEU A 143 4.44 -2.64 2.22
C LEU A 143 3.27 -2.16 1.35
N GLY A 144 2.91 -2.95 0.35
CA GLY A 144 1.85 -2.62 -0.61
C GLY A 144 0.47 -2.50 0.03
N SER A 145 0.13 -3.35 1.01
CA SER A 145 -1.18 -3.29 1.68
C SER A 145 -1.28 -2.10 2.63
N LEU A 146 -0.18 -1.75 3.33
CA LEU A 146 -0.13 -0.49 4.07
C LEU A 146 -0.30 0.70 3.11
N LYS A 147 0.34 0.68 1.94
CA LYS A 147 0.16 1.74 0.94
C LYS A 147 -1.30 1.87 0.49
N ALA A 148 -1.98 0.76 0.18
CA ALA A 148 -3.40 0.76 -0.15
C ALA A 148 -4.26 1.38 0.97
N ALA A 149 -3.98 1.02 2.22
CA ALA A 149 -4.69 1.57 3.37
C ALA A 149 -4.55 3.09 3.49
N LEU A 150 -3.34 3.62 3.27
CA LEU A 150 -3.09 5.06 3.30
C LEU A 150 -3.73 5.79 2.11
N VAL A 151 -3.78 5.17 0.93
CA VAL A 151 -4.53 5.70 -0.23
C VAL A 151 -6.03 5.76 0.05
N PHE A 152 -6.59 4.76 0.72
CA PHE A 152 -7.99 4.81 1.17
C PHE A 152 -8.25 6.01 2.09
N CYS A 153 -7.40 6.21 3.11
CA CYS A 153 -7.50 7.35 4.02
C CYS A 153 -7.42 8.69 3.26
N GLU A 154 -6.48 8.82 2.33
CA GLU A 154 -6.32 10.03 1.51
C GLU A 154 -7.55 10.29 0.64
N ARG A 155 -8.03 9.26 -0.08
CA ARG A 155 -9.08 9.39 -1.10
C ARG A 155 -10.48 9.53 -0.53
N PHE A 156 -10.79 8.81 0.55
CA PHE A 156 -12.17 8.66 1.04
C PHE A 156 -12.41 9.28 2.42
N ALA A 157 -11.34 9.53 3.20
CA ALA A 157 -11.45 10.14 4.53
C ALA A 157 -10.82 11.54 4.61
N ASN A 158 -10.41 12.13 3.48
CA ASN A 158 -9.76 13.45 3.40
C ASN A 158 -8.57 13.58 4.38
N THR A 159 -7.76 12.53 4.47
CA THR A 159 -6.58 12.49 5.33
C THR A 159 -5.33 12.91 4.59
N ILE A 160 -4.50 13.71 5.25
CA ILE A 160 -3.15 14.04 4.80
C ILE A 160 -2.11 13.58 5.84
N PHE A 161 -0.87 13.36 5.36
CA PHE A 161 0.27 12.89 6.15
C PHE A 161 1.41 13.91 6.07
N PRO A 162 1.24 15.12 6.66
CA PRO A 162 2.05 16.30 6.35
C PRO A 162 3.43 16.29 7.01
N MET A 163 3.60 15.53 8.09
CA MET A 163 4.87 15.41 8.81
C MET A 163 4.95 14.09 9.56
N VAL A 164 6.14 13.79 10.07
CA VAL A 164 6.43 12.60 10.87
C VAL A 164 5.44 12.49 12.02
N ASP A 165 4.81 11.32 12.13
CA ASP A 165 3.86 10.96 13.19
C ASP A 165 2.61 11.86 13.29
N VAL A 166 2.33 12.63 12.25
CA VAL A 166 1.09 13.42 12.15
C VAL A 166 0.20 12.84 11.05
N VAL A 167 -0.97 12.36 11.47
CA VAL A 167 -2.08 11.98 10.61
C VAL A 167 -3.18 13.00 10.84
N ALA A 168 -3.49 13.80 9.81
CA ALA A 168 -4.48 14.86 9.91
C ALA A 168 -5.67 14.53 8.99
N SER A 169 -6.83 14.25 9.60
CA SER A 169 -8.08 13.95 8.91
C SER A 169 -9.08 15.07 9.15
N LEU A 170 -9.70 15.56 8.08
CA LEU A 170 -10.78 16.56 8.22
C LEU A 170 -12.06 15.88 8.76
N PRO A 171 -12.85 16.56 9.60
CA PRO A 171 -14.17 16.09 9.97
C PRO A 171 -15.03 15.82 8.74
N ALA A 172 -15.67 14.64 8.69
CA ALA A 172 -16.59 14.25 7.63
C ALA A 172 -17.93 13.79 8.23
N ASP A 173 -19.03 14.03 7.52
CA ASP A 173 -20.35 13.49 7.91
C ASP A 173 -20.49 12.02 7.53
N LYS A 174 -19.80 11.59 6.47
CA LYS A 174 -19.81 10.23 5.94
C LYS A 174 -18.47 9.91 5.28
N ILE A 175 -18.01 8.67 5.42
CA ILE A 175 -16.98 8.05 4.57
C ILE A 175 -17.68 7.01 3.70
N ALA A 176 -17.57 7.17 2.39
CA ALA A 176 -18.18 6.29 1.40
C ALA A 176 -17.19 5.96 0.27
N VAL A 177 -17.30 4.74 -0.26
CA VAL A 177 -16.53 4.26 -1.41
C VAL A 177 -17.51 3.89 -2.51
N PRO A 178 -17.29 4.24 -3.79
CA PRO A 178 -18.12 3.74 -4.89
C PRO A 178 -18.16 2.20 -4.90
N ASP A 179 -19.32 1.61 -5.14
CA ASP A 179 -19.50 0.15 -5.16
C ASP A 179 -18.81 -0.54 -6.36
N ASP A 180 -18.40 0.24 -7.35
CA ASP A 180 -17.58 -0.16 -8.49
C ASP A 180 -16.11 0.33 -8.39
N CYS A 181 -15.68 0.78 -7.21
CA CYS A 181 -14.34 1.33 -7.01
C CYS A 181 -13.25 0.33 -7.40
N HIS A 182 -12.37 0.73 -8.32
CA HIS A 182 -11.20 -0.04 -8.71
C HIS A 182 -9.98 0.87 -8.94
N ILE A 183 -9.32 1.26 -7.86
CA ILE A 183 -8.09 2.06 -7.88
C ILE A 183 -6.91 1.10 -7.80
N ARG A 184 -6.29 0.80 -8.95
CA ARG A 184 -5.06 0.01 -9.03
C ARG A 184 -3.91 0.91 -9.45
N VAL A 185 -2.82 0.90 -8.69
CA VAL A 185 -1.67 1.78 -8.93
C VAL A 185 -0.40 0.94 -9.05
N ILE A 186 0.26 1.08 -10.21
CA ILE A 186 1.61 0.57 -10.44
C ILE A 186 2.55 1.80 -10.37
N PRO A 187 3.37 1.94 -9.32
CA PRO A 187 4.23 3.10 -9.20
C PRO A 187 5.24 3.20 -10.34
N ALA A 188 5.28 4.35 -11.01
CA ALA A 188 6.28 4.64 -12.05
C ALA A 188 7.71 4.64 -11.48
N ILE A 189 7.85 5.10 -10.24
CA ILE A 189 9.09 5.02 -9.48
C ILE A 189 8.97 3.87 -8.49
N ARG A 190 9.81 2.84 -8.67
CA ARG A 190 9.84 1.65 -7.80
C ARG A 190 10.83 1.77 -6.64
N TYR A 191 11.65 2.82 -6.66
CA TYR A 191 12.67 3.09 -5.66
C TYR A 191 12.79 4.60 -5.47
N CYS A 192 12.44 5.08 -4.28
CA CYS A 192 12.57 6.47 -3.86
C CYS A 192 12.98 6.46 -2.38
N ASN A 193 14.21 6.88 -2.10
CA ASN A 193 14.81 6.76 -0.77
C ASN A 193 15.50 8.08 -0.39
N GLY A 194 15.75 8.24 0.90
CA GLY A 194 16.22 9.45 1.56
C GLY A 194 16.34 9.18 3.06
N ARG A 195 16.13 10.19 3.90
CA ARG A 195 16.12 9.99 5.35
C ARG A 195 14.82 9.31 5.76
N ASN A 196 14.92 8.08 6.26
CA ASN A 196 13.77 7.36 6.83
C ASN A 196 13.30 8.08 8.10
N LEU A 197 12.01 8.27 8.27
CA LEU A 197 11.43 8.93 9.43
C LEU A 197 10.50 7.94 10.15
N SER A 198 9.21 7.96 9.84
CA SER A 198 8.26 6.98 10.36
C SER A 198 7.50 6.31 9.23
N VAL A 199 7.16 5.03 9.42
CA VAL A 199 6.61 4.18 8.37
C VAL A 199 5.33 4.73 7.74
N ILE A 200 4.45 5.35 8.54
CA ILE A 200 3.20 5.97 8.03
C ILE A 200 3.53 7.16 7.13
N TYR A 201 4.36 8.08 7.61
CA TYR A 201 4.77 9.26 6.86
C TYR A 201 5.50 8.86 5.57
N ASP A 202 6.48 7.96 5.69
CA ASP A 202 7.31 7.50 4.58
C ASP A 202 6.44 6.83 3.49
N VAL A 203 5.63 5.83 3.84
CA VAL A 203 4.82 5.09 2.86
C VAL A 203 3.71 5.96 2.26
N ALA A 204 3.06 6.82 3.05
CA ALA A 204 2.08 7.79 2.53
C ALA A 204 2.70 8.68 1.45
N ASN A 205 3.89 9.21 1.70
CA ASN A 205 4.57 10.16 0.82
C ASN A 205 5.45 9.50 -0.26
N ASN A 206 5.17 8.24 -0.59
CA ASN A 206 5.84 7.48 -1.66
C ASN A 206 7.36 7.30 -1.46
N PHE A 207 7.79 7.27 -0.20
CA PHE A 207 9.11 6.77 0.15
C PHE A 207 9.12 5.25 -0.01
N PHE A 208 9.73 4.80 -1.09
CA PHE A 208 9.77 3.41 -1.52
C PHE A 208 11.19 2.87 -1.34
N PRO A 209 11.52 2.32 -0.17
CA PRO A 209 12.79 1.65 0.03
C PRO A 209 12.92 0.47 -0.95
N ALA A 210 14.16 0.19 -1.34
CA ALA A 210 14.51 -0.92 -2.23
C ALA A 210 15.26 -2.02 -1.47
N PRO A 211 14.56 -2.87 -0.69
CA PRO A 211 15.21 -3.94 0.05
C PRO A 211 16.02 -4.88 -0.83
N TRP A 212 15.58 -5.13 -2.07
CA TRP A 212 16.27 -5.98 -3.06
C TRP A 212 17.65 -5.46 -3.48
N TYR A 213 17.88 -4.14 -3.45
CA TYR A 213 19.12 -3.53 -3.96
C TYR A 213 20.17 -3.31 -2.87
N GLY A 214 19.77 -3.39 -1.60
CA GLY A 214 20.72 -3.40 -0.49
C GLY A 214 21.29 -2.02 -0.13
N ASN A 215 20.56 -0.94 -0.33
CA ASN A 215 21.01 0.44 -0.08
C ASN A 215 21.00 0.80 1.43
N TYR A 216 21.96 1.61 1.89
CA TYR A 216 21.98 2.26 3.22
C TYR A 216 21.90 3.79 3.07
N GLY A 217 20.74 4.39 3.34
CA GLY A 217 20.59 5.86 3.37
C GLY A 217 20.93 6.60 2.07
N GLY A 218 20.86 5.92 0.91
CA GLY A 218 21.31 6.40 -0.40
C GLY A 218 22.62 5.75 -0.87
N HIS A 219 23.43 5.17 0.03
CA HIS A 219 24.70 4.53 -0.30
C HIS A 219 24.49 3.12 -0.86
N SER A 220 24.95 2.92 -2.09
CA SER A 220 24.85 1.64 -2.82
C SER A 220 26.13 1.25 -3.56
N HIS A 221 27.17 2.08 -3.50
CA HIS A 221 28.42 1.83 -4.22
C HIS A 221 29.05 0.50 -3.80
N ASP A 222 29.07 0.17 -2.51
CA ASP A 222 29.62 -1.09 -1.99
C ASP A 222 28.85 -2.33 -2.46
N LYS A 223 27.58 -2.18 -2.85
CA LYS A 223 26.76 -3.27 -3.41
C LYS A 223 26.87 -3.36 -4.93
N ALA A 224 26.98 -2.22 -5.61
CA ALA A 224 27.15 -2.16 -7.06
C ALA A 224 28.59 -2.51 -7.49
N VAL A 225 29.58 -2.12 -6.69
CA VAL A 225 31.01 -2.30 -6.90
C VAL A 225 31.61 -2.90 -5.62
N PRO A 226 31.43 -4.21 -5.36
CA PRO A 226 32.02 -4.86 -4.20
C PRO A 226 33.55 -4.91 -4.33
N THR A 227 34.25 -5.00 -3.19
CA THR A 227 35.72 -4.98 -3.14
C THR A 227 36.37 -6.13 -3.91
N SER A 228 35.66 -7.25 -4.06
CA SER A 228 36.05 -8.38 -4.90
C SER A 228 36.26 -8.03 -6.39
N LEU A 229 35.70 -6.92 -6.88
CA LEU A 229 35.95 -6.44 -8.25
C LEU A 229 37.25 -5.66 -8.39
N TYR A 230 37.98 -5.36 -7.32
CA TYR A 230 39.16 -4.51 -7.39
C TYR A 230 40.26 -5.09 -8.28
N GLU A 231 40.50 -6.40 -8.20
CA GLU A 231 41.55 -7.05 -8.99
C GLU A 231 41.22 -7.08 -10.49
N SER A 232 39.96 -7.34 -10.84
CA SER A 232 39.51 -7.47 -12.25
C SER A 232 39.09 -6.14 -12.88
N HIS A 233 38.65 -5.18 -12.07
CA HIS A 233 38.11 -3.88 -12.48
C HIS A 233 38.59 -2.74 -11.56
N PRO A 234 39.90 -2.50 -11.45
CA PRO A 234 40.43 -1.42 -10.61
C PRO A 234 39.90 -0.04 -11.04
N GLU A 235 39.51 0.13 -12.31
CA GLU A 235 38.94 1.37 -12.85
C GLU A 235 37.61 1.80 -12.20
N TYR A 236 36.88 0.87 -11.57
CA TYR A 236 35.64 1.18 -10.84
C TYR A 236 35.87 1.86 -9.48
N PHE A 237 37.11 1.86 -8.98
CA PHE A 237 37.47 2.40 -7.67
C PHE A 237 38.12 3.77 -7.80
N ALA A 238 37.89 4.65 -6.82
CA ALA A 238 38.40 6.03 -6.86
C ALA A 238 39.93 6.10 -6.93
N MET A 239 40.43 7.07 -7.71
CA MET A 239 41.85 7.38 -7.79
C MET A 239 42.19 8.50 -6.81
N PHE A 240 43.17 8.27 -5.94
CA PHE A 240 43.68 9.25 -4.99
C PHE A 240 45.16 9.50 -5.29
N LYS A 241 45.50 10.76 -5.59
CA LYS A 241 46.89 11.17 -5.87
C LYS A 241 47.60 10.34 -6.96
N GLY A 242 46.87 9.91 -7.98
CA GLY A 242 47.42 9.14 -9.12
C GLY A 242 47.47 7.64 -8.90
N GLU A 243 47.13 7.15 -7.71
CA GLU A 243 47.05 5.73 -7.40
C GLU A 243 45.61 5.32 -7.11
N ARG A 244 45.28 4.06 -7.39
CA ARG A 244 44.03 3.45 -6.93
C ARG A 244 44.39 2.56 -5.75
N PRO A 245 44.21 3.01 -4.50
CA PRO A 245 44.49 2.16 -3.36
C PRO A 245 43.50 1.00 -3.33
N ALA A 246 43.96 -0.18 -2.90
CA ALA A 246 43.08 -1.30 -2.65
C ALA A 246 42.03 -0.91 -1.58
N PRO A 247 40.74 -1.23 -1.79
CA PRO A 247 39.70 -0.86 -0.84
C PRO A 247 39.95 -1.57 0.51
N THR A 248 40.02 -0.80 1.58
CA THR A 248 40.27 -1.29 2.95
C THR A 248 39.00 -1.70 3.70
N TYR A 249 37.85 -1.69 3.03
CA TYR A 249 36.56 -1.99 3.63
C TYR A 249 36.42 -3.50 3.84
N ARG A 250 36.18 -3.93 5.09
CA ARG A 250 35.71 -5.29 5.38
C ARG A 250 34.25 -5.40 4.92
N GLU A 251 33.94 -6.41 4.09
CA GLU A 251 32.56 -6.70 3.63
C GLU A 251 31.57 -6.93 4.81
N ASP A 252 32.13 -7.20 5.99
CA ASP A 252 31.51 -7.60 7.24
C ASP A 252 31.64 -6.56 8.38
N ALA A 253 32.27 -5.39 8.15
CA ALA A 253 32.36 -4.35 9.18
C ALA A 253 31.13 -3.40 9.20
N PRO A 254 30.46 -3.21 10.35
CA PRO A 254 29.36 -2.28 10.47
C PRO A 254 29.88 -0.84 10.38
N GLY A 255 29.42 -0.10 9.36
CA GLY A 255 29.38 1.38 9.41
C GLY A 255 30.63 2.15 8.96
N SER A 256 31.64 1.57 8.31
CA SER A 256 32.83 2.33 7.95
C SER A 256 32.72 3.17 6.68
N SER A 257 31.59 3.84 6.38
CA SER A 257 31.54 4.80 5.27
C SER A 257 32.15 6.11 5.76
N MET A 258 33.41 6.04 6.16
CA MET A 258 34.25 7.20 6.35
C MET A 258 34.91 7.48 5.01
N TYR A 259 34.39 8.51 4.34
CA TYR A 259 35.29 9.48 3.72
C TYR A 259 36.13 10.13 4.83
#